data_AF-A0A537GLS4-F1
#
_entry.id   AF-A0A537GLS4-F1
#
_cell.length_a   1.000
_cell.length_b   1.000
_cell.length_c   1.000
_cell.angle_alpha   90.00
_cell.angle_beta   90.00
_cell.angle_gamma   90.00
#
_symmetry.space_group_name_H-M   'P 1'
#
loop_
_entity.id
_entity.type
_entity.pdbx_description
1 polymer ?
#
loop_
_entity_poly.entity_id
_entity_poly.type
_entity_poly.pdbx_seq_one_letter_code
_entity_poly.pdbx_strand_id
1 'polypeptide(L)'
;MMLPEQTMDMFQQQEMTSLLSKNLWTSLLIGGSILGVLIAFSFSKKGKLPQRIVLAIFFFLPWMVRFFSSGYAYDTRFALLSKLSDLTTFTCCCFLLGRIFKGLSNTVTKICVGIAILTLSGLAFTFLGLNSIFPQPSSITNLIFVTLMAYMTLKNVPTNPLRFLGKRPLLAAFVILIFAYSFSHFLFVPLPPDADITSMGEMLGYLFQGQSLNKVATGFGEDWVLRYPAGFPSLAFVLSHLLNIRASEAMLLFWYLSFFLFIFTLISLGREFSLNPFLIALFSLNGAITGWFGLRGGQVHEMLGYALGVAHLTLLLEKKWLASALCLGASIVIHPIIALPFCVVFATFVLRDYSKEQPGAILQGVVVVLVCVGYIGFLGLGASSTLSQPQILLSELSSSIFVSNILKYFNEDTFGYGIFLIAIPVSSIFFSKEWSRSLFVLYPWFLGCILIDGLFGHTHWAARFQKSFNLIGIWILSVSLTQRLWDVLWQS
;
A
#
# COMPACT_ATOMS: atom_id res chain seq x y z
N MET A 1 7.34 -17.95 -36.33
CA MET A 1 8.10 -17.14 -35.36
C MET A 1 7.16 -16.79 -34.22
N MET A 2 7.35 -17.39 -33.04
CA MET A 2 6.63 -16.97 -31.85
C MET A 2 7.20 -15.63 -31.38
N LEU A 3 6.34 -14.74 -30.89
CA LEU A 3 6.76 -13.45 -30.33
C LEU A 3 7.67 -13.68 -29.11
N PRO A 4 8.69 -12.83 -28.87
CA PRO A 4 9.61 -12.96 -27.74
C PRO A 4 8.93 -13.11 -26.36
N GLU A 5 7.76 -12.47 -26.19
CA GLU A 5 6.91 -12.57 -24.99
C GLU A 5 6.42 -14.00 -24.71
N GLN A 6 6.03 -14.76 -25.73
CA GLN A 6 5.50 -16.13 -25.56
C GLN A 6 6.59 -17.13 -25.17
N THR A 7 7.82 -16.91 -25.62
CA THR A 7 8.98 -17.73 -25.27
C THR A 7 9.47 -17.48 -23.85
N MET A 8 9.34 -16.26 -23.32
CA MET A 8 9.70 -15.94 -21.93
C MET A 8 8.71 -16.55 -20.93
N ASP A 9 7.40 -16.53 -21.26
CA ASP A 9 6.34 -17.18 -20.48
C ASP A 9 6.50 -18.71 -20.42
N MET A 10 6.87 -19.37 -21.53
CA MET A 10 7.10 -20.82 -21.55
C MET A 10 8.33 -21.23 -20.73
N PHE A 11 9.44 -20.50 -20.84
CA PHE A 11 10.67 -20.83 -20.11
C PHE A 11 10.49 -20.66 -18.61
N GLN A 12 9.83 -19.57 -18.18
CA GLN A 12 9.44 -19.39 -16.79
C GLN A 12 8.45 -20.47 -16.33
N GLN A 13 7.49 -20.91 -17.16
CA GLN A 13 6.57 -22.02 -16.83
C GLN A 13 7.26 -23.37 -16.65
N GLN A 14 8.29 -23.67 -17.44
CA GLN A 14 9.01 -24.94 -17.38
C GLN A 14 9.94 -25.00 -16.15
N GLU A 15 10.59 -23.90 -15.80
CA GLU A 15 11.36 -23.79 -14.56
C GLU A 15 10.43 -23.79 -13.33
N MET A 16 9.26 -23.13 -13.43
CA MET A 16 8.19 -23.09 -12.41
C MET A 16 7.66 -24.46 -12.03
N THR A 17 7.33 -25.31 -13.01
CA THR A 17 6.81 -26.67 -12.74
C THR A 17 7.86 -27.56 -12.08
N SER A 18 9.14 -27.35 -12.38
CA SER A 18 10.24 -28.09 -11.75
C SER A 18 10.50 -27.67 -10.29
N LEU A 19 10.37 -26.38 -9.97
CA LEU A 19 10.57 -25.84 -8.61
C LEU A 19 9.38 -26.14 -7.69
N LEU A 20 8.15 -26.00 -8.21
CA LEU A 20 6.93 -26.39 -7.49
C LEU A 20 6.94 -27.88 -7.18
N SER A 21 7.23 -28.75 -8.15
CA SER A 21 7.23 -30.21 -7.93
C SER A 21 8.31 -30.68 -6.94
N LYS A 22 9.50 -30.06 -6.93
CA LYS A 22 10.59 -30.41 -6.00
C LYS A 22 10.33 -30.01 -4.55
N ASN A 23 9.62 -28.90 -4.31
CA ASN A 23 9.41 -28.35 -2.97
C ASN A 23 7.94 -28.38 -2.50
N LEU A 24 7.02 -28.96 -3.28
CA LEU A 24 5.58 -28.94 -2.99
C LEU A 24 5.27 -29.51 -1.61
N TRP A 25 5.83 -30.68 -1.30
CA TRP A 25 5.55 -31.40 -0.05
C TRP A 25 6.09 -30.66 1.16
N THR A 26 7.30 -30.13 1.09
CA THR A 26 7.92 -29.34 2.15
C THR A 26 7.17 -28.01 2.33
N SER A 27 6.74 -27.40 1.24
CA SER A 27 6.00 -26.13 1.24
C SER A 27 4.56 -26.28 1.73
N LEU A 28 3.90 -27.40 1.42
CA LEU A 28 2.58 -27.75 1.95
C LEU A 28 2.66 -28.16 3.42
N LEU A 29 3.70 -28.88 3.85
CA LEU A 29 3.94 -29.20 5.26
C LEU A 29 4.25 -27.95 6.07
N ILE A 30 5.16 -27.10 5.60
CA ILE A 30 5.55 -25.85 6.28
C ILE A 30 4.39 -24.83 6.22
N GLY A 31 3.78 -24.62 5.05
CA GLY A 31 2.62 -23.74 4.88
C GLY A 31 1.39 -24.22 5.64
N GLY A 32 1.11 -25.51 5.63
CA GLY A 32 0.00 -26.14 6.37
C GLY A 32 0.23 -26.15 7.88
N SER A 33 1.46 -26.33 8.35
CA SER A 33 1.79 -26.22 9.78
C SER A 33 1.77 -24.76 10.25
N ILE A 34 2.17 -23.79 9.44
CA ILE A 34 2.03 -22.35 9.75
C ILE A 34 0.58 -21.90 9.73
N LEU A 35 -0.20 -22.30 8.71
CA LEU A 35 -1.63 -22.02 8.66
C LEU A 35 -2.34 -22.69 9.84
N GLY A 36 -1.96 -23.93 10.19
CA GLY A 36 -2.44 -24.65 11.37
C GLY A 36 -2.08 -23.95 12.67
N VAL A 37 -0.87 -23.41 12.79
CA VAL A 37 -0.40 -22.59 13.91
C VAL A 37 -1.19 -21.28 13.99
N LEU A 38 -1.28 -20.50 12.91
CA LEU A 38 -2.01 -19.23 12.84
C LEU A 38 -3.53 -19.40 13.08
N ILE A 39 -4.12 -20.49 12.58
CA ILE A 39 -5.53 -20.87 12.81
C ILE A 39 -5.70 -21.31 14.27
N ALA A 40 -4.87 -22.22 14.79
CA ALA A 40 -4.91 -22.61 16.20
C ALA A 40 -4.75 -21.41 17.15
N PHE A 41 -3.92 -20.42 16.77
CA PHE A 41 -3.75 -19.15 17.47
C PHE A 41 -4.95 -18.20 17.38
N SER A 42 -5.66 -18.19 16.24
CA SER A 42 -6.84 -17.34 16.03
C SER A 42 -8.07 -17.78 16.82
N PHE A 43 -8.16 -19.08 17.16
CA PHE A 43 -9.35 -19.68 17.79
C PHE A 43 -9.17 -20.13 19.25
N SER A 44 -7.96 -20.13 19.80
CA SER A 44 -7.78 -20.50 21.22
C SER A 44 -8.34 -19.43 22.16
N LYS A 45 -9.42 -19.78 22.88
CA LYS A 45 -9.99 -18.98 23.99
C LYS A 45 -9.16 -19.07 25.28
N LYS A 46 -8.19 -20.00 25.37
CA LYS A 46 -7.39 -20.25 26.58
C LYS A 46 -5.93 -19.79 26.37
N GLY A 47 -5.51 -18.83 27.20
CA GLY A 47 -4.12 -18.44 27.38
C GLY A 47 -3.60 -17.36 26.44
N LYS A 48 -3.73 -16.08 26.83
CA LYS A 48 -3.13 -14.93 26.14
C LYS A 48 -1.58 -14.95 26.13
N LEU A 49 -0.98 -15.49 27.19
CA LEU A 49 0.47 -15.48 27.38
C LEU A 49 1.23 -16.45 26.45
N PRO A 50 0.84 -17.74 26.31
CA PRO A 50 1.49 -18.66 25.36
C PRO A 50 1.54 -18.13 23.93
N GLN A 51 0.48 -17.44 23.47
CA GLN A 51 0.44 -16.85 22.12
C GLN A 51 1.49 -15.76 21.93
N ARG A 52 1.68 -14.92 22.95
CA ARG A 52 2.71 -13.87 22.92
C ARG A 52 4.11 -14.44 22.97
N ILE A 53 4.33 -15.53 23.72
CA ILE A 53 5.62 -16.22 23.78
C ILE A 53 5.97 -16.82 22.41
N VAL A 54 5.04 -17.52 21.78
CA VAL A 54 5.29 -18.10 20.44
C VAL A 54 5.52 -17.02 19.40
N LEU A 55 4.76 -15.92 19.43
CA LEU A 55 4.99 -14.78 18.53
C LEU A 55 6.35 -14.12 18.78
N ALA A 56 6.77 -13.99 20.04
CA ALA A 56 8.09 -13.48 20.39
C ALA A 56 9.21 -14.38 19.85
N ILE A 57 9.10 -15.71 20.03
CA ILE A 57 10.06 -16.68 19.46
C ILE A 57 10.07 -16.59 17.93
N PHE A 58 8.89 -16.44 17.32
CA PHE A 58 8.76 -16.34 15.87
C PHE A 58 9.56 -15.15 15.30
N PHE A 59 9.60 -14.01 15.99
CA PHE A 59 10.38 -12.84 15.57
C PHE A 59 11.90 -13.10 15.55
N PHE A 60 12.41 -14.00 16.40
CA PHE A 60 13.83 -14.37 16.41
C PHE A 60 14.22 -15.31 15.28
N LEU A 61 13.27 -15.97 14.63
CA LEU A 61 13.55 -17.00 13.63
C LEU A 61 14.42 -16.49 12.45
N PRO A 62 14.09 -15.37 11.77
CA PRO A 62 14.92 -14.86 10.68
C PRO A 62 16.34 -14.48 11.14
N TRP A 63 16.45 -13.86 12.33
CA TRP A 63 17.74 -13.50 12.91
C TRP A 63 18.61 -14.74 13.17
N MET A 64 18.03 -15.79 13.78
CA MET A 64 18.73 -17.05 14.02
C MET A 64 19.19 -17.69 12.69
N VAL A 65 18.31 -17.74 11.69
CA VAL A 65 18.67 -18.30 10.38
C VAL A 65 19.84 -17.54 9.76
N ARG A 66 19.80 -16.20 9.75
CA ARG A 66 20.91 -15.36 9.21
C ARG A 66 22.21 -15.56 9.97
N PHE A 67 22.14 -15.70 11.30
CA PHE A 67 23.32 -15.87 12.15
C PHE A 67 24.00 -17.23 11.93
N PHE A 68 23.22 -18.32 11.82
CA PHE A 68 23.78 -19.67 11.73
C PHE A 68 24.03 -20.19 10.31
N SER A 69 23.30 -19.68 9.30
CA SER A 69 23.44 -20.19 7.93
C SER A 69 24.54 -19.50 7.11
N SER A 70 25.19 -18.46 7.66
CA SER A 70 26.16 -17.60 6.96
C SER A 70 25.67 -17.02 5.62
N GLY A 71 24.35 -17.03 5.41
CA GLY A 71 23.70 -16.64 4.15
C GLY A 71 22.36 -15.95 4.36
N TYR A 72 21.71 -15.59 3.26
CA TYR A 72 20.44 -14.86 3.29
C TYR A 72 19.28 -15.77 3.66
N ALA A 73 18.46 -15.34 4.64
CA ALA A 73 17.35 -16.16 5.14
C ALA A 73 16.35 -16.56 4.04
N TYR A 74 16.18 -15.73 3.01
CA TYR A 74 15.20 -15.95 1.94
C TYR A 74 15.68 -16.92 0.86
N ASP A 75 16.96 -17.31 0.91
CA ASP A 75 17.56 -18.29 0.00
C ASP A 75 17.66 -19.68 0.66
N THR A 76 17.15 -19.83 1.89
CA THR A 76 17.20 -21.09 2.66
C THR A 76 15.90 -21.89 2.60
N ARG A 77 15.93 -23.13 3.10
CA ARG A 77 14.71 -23.94 3.32
C ARG A 77 13.70 -23.28 4.30
N PHE A 78 14.14 -22.28 5.06
CA PHE A 78 13.31 -21.49 5.96
C PHE A 78 12.82 -20.18 5.33
N ALA A 79 12.97 -19.99 4.02
CA ALA A 79 12.62 -18.75 3.32
C ALA A 79 11.19 -18.28 3.60
N LEU A 80 10.19 -19.16 3.41
CA LEU A 80 8.78 -18.81 3.63
C LEU A 80 8.52 -18.41 5.09
N LEU A 81 9.07 -19.15 6.04
CA LEU A 81 8.97 -18.86 7.47
C LEU A 81 9.63 -17.52 7.82
N SER A 82 10.79 -17.25 7.22
CA SER A 82 11.54 -16.03 7.45
C SER A 82 10.82 -14.81 6.90
N LYS A 83 10.28 -14.89 5.67
CA LYS A 83 9.43 -13.87 5.05
C LYS A 83 8.20 -13.57 5.90
N LEU A 84 7.50 -14.60 6.37
CA LEU A 84 6.31 -14.43 7.21
C LEU A 84 6.65 -13.81 8.57
N SER A 85 7.77 -14.20 9.17
CA SER A 85 8.22 -13.63 10.44
C SER A 85 8.62 -12.17 10.30
N ASP A 86 9.42 -11.84 9.30
CA ASP A 86 9.81 -10.45 8.99
C ASP A 86 8.58 -9.58 8.70
N LEU A 87 7.65 -10.06 7.85
CA LEU A 87 6.39 -9.38 7.54
C LEU A 87 5.55 -9.14 8.81
N THR A 88 5.45 -10.14 9.68
CA THR A 88 4.68 -10.04 10.93
C THR A 88 5.35 -9.08 11.92
N THR A 89 6.68 -9.15 12.04
CA THR A 89 7.48 -8.28 12.90
C THR A 89 7.32 -6.82 12.49
N PHE A 90 7.47 -6.53 11.19
CA PHE A 90 7.31 -5.19 10.67
C PHE A 90 5.87 -4.66 10.80
N THR A 91 4.87 -5.50 10.51
CA THR A 91 3.46 -5.13 10.68
C THR A 91 3.12 -4.83 12.14
N CYS A 92 3.67 -5.61 13.08
CA CYS A 92 3.51 -5.34 14.51
C CYS A 92 4.19 -4.04 14.92
N CYS A 93 5.38 -3.73 14.39
CA CYS A 93 6.06 -2.46 14.62
C CYS A 93 5.18 -1.28 14.17
N CYS A 94 4.67 -1.34 12.94
CA CYS A 94 3.76 -0.32 12.40
C CYS A 94 2.50 -0.18 13.26
N PHE A 95 1.88 -1.29 13.69
CA PHE A 95 0.72 -1.25 14.57
C PHE A 95 1.01 -0.56 15.91
N LEU A 96 2.17 -0.85 16.52
CA LEU A 96 2.58 -0.23 17.79
C LEU A 96 2.82 1.28 17.64
N LEU A 97 3.47 1.70 16.54
CA LEU A 97 3.67 3.11 16.22
C LEU A 97 2.34 3.82 16.00
N GLY A 98 1.42 3.25 15.21
CA GLY A 98 0.10 3.83 15.00
C GLY A 98 -0.74 3.92 16.29
N ARG A 99 -0.50 3.04 17.27
CA ARG A 99 -1.19 3.08 18.57
C ARG A 99 -0.83 4.29 19.43
N ILE A 100 0.26 5.01 19.12
CA ILE A 100 0.60 6.27 19.78
C ILE A 100 -0.55 7.28 19.63
N PHE A 101 -1.28 7.23 18.51
CA PHE A 101 -2.48 8.03 18.27
C PHE A 101 -3.68 7.47 19.02
N LYS A 102 -4.03 8.13 20.13
CA LYS A 102 -5.20 7.76 20.94
C LYS A 102 -6.50 7.88 20.13
N GLY A 103 -7.39 6.91 20.32
CA GLY A 103 -8.73 6.92 19.71
C GLY A 103 -8.79 6.39 18.28
N LEU A 104 -7.69 5.90 17.69
CA LEU A 104 -7.76 5.05 16.51
C LEU A 104 -8.36 3.69 16.90
N SER A 105 -9.50 3.32 16.31
CA SER A 105 -10.18 2.08 16.63
C SER A 105 -9.67 0.92 15.75
N ASN A 106 -9.53 1.18 14.45
CA ASN A 106 -9.25 0.20 13.43
C ASN A 106 -7.76 -0.18 13.36
N THR A 107 -7.46 -1.48 13.48
CA THR A 107 -6.11 -2.03 13.39
C THR A 107 -5.41 -1.69 12.07
N VAL A 108 -6.13 -1.70 10.95
CA VAL A 108 -5.58 -1.43 9.61
C VAL A 108 -5.09 0.00 9.54
N THR A 109 -5.92 0.96 9.97
CA THR A 109 -5.53 2.38 10.01
C THR A 109 -4.33 2.64 10.92
N LYS A 110 -4.18 1.91 12.04
CA LYS A 110 -2.98 1.99 12.89
C LYS A 110 -1.73 1.53 12.14
N ILE A 111 -1.81 0.41 11.42
CA ILE A 111 -0.69 -0.09 10.63
C ILE A 111 -0.32 0.95 9.55
N CYS A 112 -1.30 1.49 8.82
CA CYS A 112 -1.09 2.53 7.81
C CYS A 112 -0.43 3.79 8.41
N VAL A 113 -0.90 4.26 9.58
CA VAL A 113 -0.28 5.40 10.28
C VAL A 113 1.15 5.08 10.70
N GLY A 114 1.42 3.87 11.19
CA GLY A 114 2.78 3.44 11.51
C GLY A 114 3.70 3.43 10.28
N ILE A 115 3.22 2.92 9.15
CA ILE A 115 3.94 2.97 7.87
C ILE A 115 4.20 4.43 7.46
N ALA A 116 3.19 5.30 7.61
CA ALA A 116 3.34 6.72 7.29
C ALA A 116 4.40 7.41 8.15
N ILE A 117 4.41 7.14 9.46
CA ILE A 117 5.46 7.65 10.38
C ILE A 117 6.83 7.18 9.92
N LEU A 118 7.00 5.87 9.65
CA LEU A 118 8.29 5.31 9.22
C LEU A 118 8.74 5.86 7.88
N THR A 119 7.80 6.09 6.96
CA THR A 119 8.08 6.68 5.64
C THR A 119 8.59 8.09 5.79
N LEU A 120 7.86 8.94 6.53
CA LEU A 120 8.22 10.35 6.71
C LEU A 120 9.49 10.51 7.57
N SER A 121 9.68 9.67 8.59
CA SER A 121 10.92 9.66 9.38
C SER A 121 12.11 9.17 8.57
N GLY A 122 11.92 8.13 7.75
CA GLY A 122 12.94 7.64 6.83
C GLY A 122 13.33 8.71 5.82
N LEU A 123 12.35 9.40 5.26
CA LEU A 123 12.58 10.50 4.33
C LEU A 123 13.34 11.66 4.99
N ALA A 124 12.96 12.05 6.21
CA ALA A 124 13.68 13.08 6.96
C ALA A 124 15.13 12.63 7.24
N PHE A 125 15.33 11.35 7.58
CA PHE A 125 16.64 10.78 7.86
C PHE A 125 17.56 10.80 6.63
N THR A 126 17.05 10.40 5.47
CA THR A 126 17.80 10.42 4.19
C THR A 126 18.03 11.85 3.70
N PHE A 127 17.06 12.75 3.88
CA PHE A 127 17.20 14.16 3.51
C PHE A 127 18.26 14.89 4.35
N LEU A 128 18.35 14.60 5.65
CA LEU A 128 19.37 15.13 6.55
C LEU A 128 20.76 14.48 6.35
N GLY A 129 20.90 13.53 5.43
CA GLY A 129 22.17 12.85 5.14
C GLY A 129 22.64 11.87 6.22
N LEU A 130 21.78 11.50 7.16
CA LEU A 130 22.14 10.62 8.28
C LEU A 130 22.39 9.17 7.83
N ASN A 131 21.95 8.80 6.63
CA ASN A 131 22.26 7.51 6.00
C ASN A 131 23.76 7.33 5.70
N SER A 132 24.54 8.42 5.60
CA SER A 132 26.00 8.33 5.47
C SER A 132 26.69 7.78 6.73
N ILE A 133 26.07 7.93 7.91
CA ILE A 133 26.60 7.45 9.20
C ILE A 133 26.23 5.99 9.42
N PHE A 134 25.06 5.58 8.95
CA PHE A 134 24.54 4.21 9.07
C PHE A 134 24.22 3.65 7.68
N PRO A 135 25.24 3.36 6.85
CA PRO A 135 25.03 2.97 5.47
C PRO A 135 24.46 1.54 5.35
N GLN A 136 24.90 0.61 6.20
CA GLN A 136 24.55 -0.80 6.03
C GLN A 136 23.72 -1.36 7.20
N PRO A 137 22.70 -2.20 6.90
CA PRO A 137 22.02 -2.99 7.92
C PRO A 137 22.99 -3.86 8.72
N SER A 138 22.74 -3.97 10.03
CA SER A 138 23.60 -4.74 10.95
C SER A 138 22.80 -5.84 11.67
N SER A 139 23.43 -7.00 11.86
CA SER A 139 22.86 -8.08 12.66
C SER A 139 22.64 -7.67 14.12
N ILE A 140 23.44 -6.71 14.64
CA ILE A 140 23.29 -6.20 16.01
C ILE A 140 22.07 -5.29 16.10
N THR A 141 21.89 -4.37 15.15
CA THR A 141 20.71 -3.48 15.13
C THR A 141 19.42 -4.29 14.95
N ASN A 142 19.46 -5.33 14.12
CA ASN A 142 18.34 -6.26 13.98
C ASN A 142 18.05 -7.04 15.27
N LEU A 143 19.08 -7.54 15.97
CA LEU A 143 18.88 -8.23 17.26
C LEU A 143 18.22 -7.31 18.30
N ILE A 144 18.69 -6.06 18.41
CA ILE A 144 18.12 -5.06 19.31
C ILE A 144 16.65 -4.82 18.94
N PHE A 145 16.35 -4.63 17.66
CA PHE A 145 15.00 -4.41 17.18
C PHE A 145 14.08 -5.59 17.45
N VAL A 146 14.49 -6.81 17.09
CA VAL A 146 13.71 -8.04 17.32
C VAL A 146 13.48 -8.28 18.81
N THR A 147 14.48 -8.02 19.66
CA THR A 147 14.36 -8.11 21.12
C THR A 147 13.34 -7.12 21.66
N LEU A 148 13.40 -5.87 21.20
CA LEU A 148 12.43 -4.84 21.56
C LEU A 148 11.01 -5.25 21.11
N MET A 149 10.87 -5.77 19.89
CA MET A 149 9.60 -6.24 19.36
C MET A 149 9.04 -7.42 20.16
N ALA A 150 9.88 -8.38 20.55
CA ALA A 150 9.50 -9.49 21.42
C ALA A 150 9.03 -8.99 22.79
N TYR A 151 9.78 -8.10 23.43
CA TYR A 151 9.40 -7.48 24.70
C TYR A 151 8.06 -6.73 24.61
N MET A 152 7.91 -5.88 23.60
CA MET A 152 6.69 -5.10 23.38
C MET A 152 5.49 -6.02 23.09
N THR A 153 5.70 -7.14 22.40
CA THR A 153 4.65 -8.14 22.17
C THR A 153 4.19 -8.84 23.45
N LEU A 154 5.13 -9.23 24.31
CA LEU A 154 4.83 -9.85 25.60
C LEU A 154 4.01 -8.92 26.50
N LYS A 155 4.33 -7.62 26.50
CA LYS A 155 3.70 -6.62 27.36
C LYS A 155 2.40 -6.05 26.79
N ASN A 156 2.44 -5.59 25.53
CA ASN A 156 1.50 -4.59 25.02
C ASN A 156 0.66 -5.05 23.82
N VAL A 157 1.06 -6.11 23.11
CA VAL A 157 0.34 -6.52 21.89
C VAL A 157 -0.95 -7.29 22.28
N PRO A 158 -2.13 -6.87 21.77
CA PRO A 158 -3.32 -7.68 21.87
C PRO A 158 -3.04 -9.04 21.24
N THR A 159 -3.36 -10.12 21.93
CA THR A 159 -2.96 -11.51 21.63
C THR A 159 -3.46 -12.10 20.33
N ASN A 160 -4.06 -11.27 19.48
CA ASN A 160 -4.50 -11.66 18.17
C ASN A 160 -3.98 -10.59 17.19
N PRO A 161 -2.71 -10.68 16.75
CA PRO A 161 -2.15 -9.76 15.74
C PRO A 161 -2.96 -9.81 14.43
N LEU A 162 -3.66 -10.92 14.21
CA LEU A 162 -4.60 -11.18 13.12
C LEU A 162 -6.01 -10.61 13.36
N ARG A 163 -6.27 -9.86 14.44
CA ARG A 163 -7.60 -9.28 14.71
C ARG A 163 -8.07 -8.28 13.64
N PHE A 164 -7.19 -7.85 12.72
CA PHE A 164 -7.59 -7.12 11.50
C PHE A 164 -8.46 -7.97 10.57
N LEU A 165 -8.28 -9.29 10.55
CA LEU A 165 -9.16 -10.26 9.87
C LEU A 165 -10.54 -10.37 10.54
N GLY A 166 -10.73 -9.66 11.65
CA GLY A 166 -12.02 -9.42 12.29
C GLY A 166 -12.52 -10.60 13.11
N LYS A 167 -13.71 -10.40 13.70
CA LYS A 167 -14.52 -11.47 14.32
C LYS A 167 -15.09 -12.45 13.27
N ARG A 168 -14.61 -12.40 12.01
CA ARG A 168 -15.16 -13.09 10.83
C ARG A 168 -14.07 -13.97 10.20
N PRO A 169 -13.76 -15.13 10.79
CA PRO A 169 -12.68 -16.00 10.32
C PRO A 169 -12.85 -16.48 8.88
N LEU A 170 -14.09 -16.53 8.37
CA LEU A 170 -14.36 -16.88 6.97
C LEU A 170 -13.84 -15.81 6.00
N LEU A 171 -14.03 -14.53 6.31
CA LEU A 171 -13.47 -13.43 5.50
C LEU A 171 -11.93 -13.49 5.52
N ALA A 172 -11.38 -13.85 6.67
CA ALA A 172 -9.95 -14.03 6.84
C ALA A 172 -9.37 -15.08 5.88
N ALA A 173 -9.95 -16.27 5.94
CA ALA A 173 -9.58 -17.39 5.09
C ALA A 173 -9.75 -17.04 3.61
N PHE A 174 -10.83 -16.32 3.26
CA PHE A 174 -11.09 -15.90 1.90
C PHE A 174 -10.02 -14.94 1.35
N VAL A 175 -9.61 -13.92 2.12
CA VAL A 175 -8.53 -13.00 1.71
C VAL A 175 -7.19 -13.73 1.60
N ILE A 176 -6.90 -14.67 2.52
CA ILE A 176 -5.69 -15.51 2.45
C ILE A 176 -5.71 -16.39 1.20
N LEU A 177 -6.87 -16.95 0.83
CA LEU A 177 -7.02 -17.75 -0.38
C LEU A 177 -6.76 -16.91 -1.63
N ILE A 178 -7.33 -15.70 -1.70
CA ILE A 178 -7.07 -14.75 -2.79
C ILE A 178 -5.58 -14.41 -2.89
N PHE A 179 -4.93 -14.17 -1.76
CA PHE A 179 -3.49 -13.92 -1.72
C PHE A 179 -2.70 -15.13 -2.22
N ALA A 180 -2.98 -16.32 -1.68
CA ALA A 180 -2.29 -17.55 -2.06
C ALA A 180 -2.46 -17.85 -3.56
N TYR A 181 -3.66 -17.62 -4.11
CA TYR A 181 -3.92 -17.74 -5.54
C TYR A 181 -3.05 -16.75 -6.35
N SER A 182 -3.10 -15.47 -5.98
CA SER A 182 -2.44 -14.39 -6.72
C SER A 182 -0.91 -14.43 -6.62
N PHE A 183 -0.37 -14.94 -5.51
CA PHE A 183 1.07 -14.97 -5.22
C PHE A 183 1.68 -16.37 -5.23
N SER A 184 0.93 -17.42 -5.58
CA SER A 184 1.39 -18.81 -5.56
C SER A 184 2.79 -19.03 -6.14
N HIS A 185 3.10 -18.35 -7.25
CA HIS A 185 4.40 -18.41 -7.93
C HIS A 185 5.50 -17.61 -7.23
N PHE A 186 5.16 -16.57 -6.47
CA PHE A 186 6.11 -15.64 -5.85
C PHE A 186 6.41 -15.96 -4.38
N LEU A 187 5.67 -16.88 -3.74
CA LEU A 187 5.88 -17.26 -2.34
C LEU A 187 7.29 -17.83 -2.09
N PHE A 188 7.86 -18.51 -3.07
CA PHE A 188 9.13 -19.23 -2.96
C PHE A 188 10.30 -18.54 -3.65
N VAL A 189 10.06 -17.46 -4.39
CA VAL A 189 11.11 -16.71 -5.11
C VAL A 189 11.79 -15.72 -4.16
N PRO A 190 13.13 -15.57 -4.18
CA PRO A 190 13.81 -14.66 -3.26
C PRO A 190 13.70 -13.17 -3.63
N LEU A 191 13.26 -12.86 -4.86
CA LEU A 191 13.08 -11.51 -5.37
C LEU A 191 11.73 -11.38 -6.11
N PRO A 192 11.16 -10.17 -6.19
CA PRO A 192 10.02 -9.91 -7.06
C PRO A 192 10.44 -9.86 -8.54
N PRO A 193 9.54 -10.12 -9.51
CA PRO A 193 9.86 -10.33 -10.93
C PRO A 193 10.01 -9.04 -11.77
N ASP A 194 10.30 -7.87 -11.19
CA ASP A 194 10.01 -6.59 -11.87
C ASP A 194 11.19 -5.60 -12.06
N ALA A 195 11.13 -4.88 -13.18
CA ALA A 195 12.04 -3.83 -13.62
C ALA A 195 11.86 -2.52 -12.82
N ASP A 196 10.64 -2.11 -12.45
CA ASP A 196 10.43 -0.88 -11.67
C ASP A 196 10.90 -1.05 -10.21
N ILE A 197 10.74 -2.26 -9.66
CA ILE A 197 11.36 -2.64 -8.40
C ILE A 197 12.90 -2.63 -8.49
N THR A 198 13.47 -2.96 -9.65
CA THR A 198 14.92 -2.89 -9.86
C THR A 198 15.41 -1.44 -9.71
N SER A 199 14.69 -0.46 -10.26
CA SER A 199 15.00 0.97 -10.12
C SER A 199 14.91 1.43 -8.65
N MET A 200 13.84 1.06 -7.94
CA MET A 200 13.72 1.35 -6.50
C MET A 200 14.79 0.64 -5.66
N GLY A 201 15.19 -0.55 -6.08
CA GLY A 201 16.30 -1.31 -5.51
C GLY A 201 17.64 -0.63 -5.71
N GLU A 202 17.86 -0.01 -6.89
CA GLU A 202 19.05 0.78 -7.19
C GLU A 202 19.13 2.03 -6.28
N MET A 203 18.02 2.77 -6.16
CA MET A 203 17.91 3.91 -5.23
C MET A 203 18.24 3.53 -3.79
N LEU A 204 17.72 2.38 -3.35
CA LEU A 204 18.05 1.83 -2.03
C LEU A 204 19.53 1.43 -1.93
N GLY A 205 20.12 0.90 -3.01
CA GLY A 205 21.55 0.64 -3.12
C GLY A 205 22.40 1.90 -2.91
N TYR A 206 22.01 3.03 -3.51
CA TYR A 206 22.68 4.32 -3.28
C TYR A 206 22.53 4.81 -1.85
N LEU A 207 21.34 4.66 -1.24
CA LEU A 207 21.15 4.98 0.17
C LEU A 207 22.07 4.14 1.07
N PHE A 208 22.27 2.86 0.74
CA PHE A 208 23.21 1.99 1.46
C PHE A 208 24.67 2.33 1.26
N GLN A 209 25.01 3.12 0.24
CA GLN A 209 26.35 3.66 0.04
C GLN A 209 26.54 5.02 0.73
N GLY A 210 25.53 5.47 1.50
CA GLY A 210 25.56 6.79 2.16
C GLY A 210 25.35 7.95 1.20
N GLN A 211 24.93 7.71 -0.04
CA GLN A 211 24.67 8.75 -1.02
C GLN A 211 23.29 9.39 -0.76
N SER A 212 23.18 10.68 -1.04
CA SER A 212 21.90 11.38 -0.97
C SER A 212 21.21 11.29 -2.33
N LEU A 213 19.94 10.86 -2.33
CA LEU A 213 19.19 10.62 -3.56
C LEU A 213 19.09 11.87 -4.44
N ASN A 214 19.17 13.08 -3.88
CA ASN A 214 19.16 14.33 -4.64
C ASN A 214 20.42 14.58 -5.51
N LYS A 215 21.46 13.75 -5.40
CA LYS A 215 22.74 13.89 -6.11
C LYS A 215 23.07 12.70 -7.00
N VAL A 216 22.21 11.69 -7.06
CA VAL A 216 22.50 10.45 -7.77
C VAL A 216 21.95 10.54 -9.19
N ALA A 217 22.84 10.34 -10.17
CA ALA A 217 22.44 10.00 -11.52
C ALA A 217 22.14 8.50 -11.56
N THR A 218 20.87 8.12 -11.53
CA THR A 218 20.45 6.72 -11.75
C THR A 218 20.65 6.37 -13.23
N GLY A 219 20.72 5.08 -13.55
CA GLY A 219 20.87 4.62 -14.94
C GLY A 219 19.73 4.99 -15.91
N PHE A 220 18.74 5.77 -15.46
CA PHE A 220 17.44 5.98 -16.12
C PHE A 220 17.22 7.42 -16.63
N GLY A 221 18.21 8.31 -16.56
CA GLY A 221 18.05 9.72 -16.98
C GLY A 221 17.19 10.54 -16.00
N GLU A 222 16.88 11.79 -16.32
CA GLU A 222 16.37 12.82 -15.39
C GLU A 222 14.88 12.72 -15.03
N ASP A 223 14.15 11.78 -15.62
CA ASP A 223 12.70 11.57 -15.47
C ASP A 223 12.27 10.94 -14.12
N TRP A 224 13.20 10.55 -13.26
CA TRP A 224 12.92 9.66 -12.12
C TRP A 224 12.22 10.34 -10.93
N VAL A 225 12.38 11.65 -10.76
CA VAL A 225 12.07 12.31 -9.49
C VAL A 225 10.56 12.36 -9.19
N LEU A 226 9.73 12.50 -10.23
CA LEU A 226 8.26 12.55 -10.10
C LEU A 226 7.62 11.16 -10.12
N ARG A 227 8.22 10.19 -10.84
CA ARG A 227 7.71 8.81 -10.93
C ARG A 227 8.15 7.96 -9.73
N TYR A 228 9.37 8.16 -9.23
CA TYR A 228 9.97 7.42 -8.13
C TYR A 228 10.51 8.36 -7.04
N PRO A 229 9.62 9.06 -6.32
CA PRO A 229 10.04 9.93 -5.23
C PRO A 229 10.71 9.10 -4.10
N ALA A 230 11.58 9.75 -3.33
CA ALA A 230 12.39 9.06 -2.32
C ALA A 230 11.60 8.43 -1.15
N GLY A 231 10.29 8.63 -1.02
CA GLY A 231 9.51 8.11 0.11
C GLY A 231 9.53 6.58 0.18
N PHE A 232 9.33 5.89 -0.96
CA PHE A 232 9.34 4.42 -0.97
C PHE A 232 10.75 3.82 -0.74
N PRO A 233 11.82 4.30 -1.41
CA PRO A 233 13.20 3.92 -1.07
C PRO A 233 13.57 4.21 0.39
N SER A 234 13.12 5.34 0.95
CA SER A 234 13.41 5.69 2.34
C SER A 234 12.70 4.77 3.33
N LEU A 235 11.43 4.40 3.07
CA LEU A 235 10.72 3.40 3.86
C LEU A 235 11.42 2.05 3.79
N ALA A 236 11.90 1.66 2.61
CA ALA A 236 12.63 0.42 2.42
C ALA A 236 14.01 0.40 3.08
N PHE A 237 14.70 1.53 3.08
CA PHE A 237 15.92 1.73 3.84
C PHE A 237 15.70 1.48 5.33
N VAL A 238 14.64 2.05 5.90
CA VAL A 238 14.26 1.81 7.30
C VAL A 238 13.96 0.32 7.54
N LEU A 239 13.14 -0.31 6.68
CA LEU A 239 12.80 -1.73 6.80
C LEU A 239 14.06 -2.61 6.78
N SER A 240 14.97 -2.37 5.84
CA SER A 240 16.23 -3.08 5.72
C SER A 240 17.10 -2.96 6.96
N HIS A 241 17.20 -1.77 7.57
CA HIS A 241 17.96 -1.56 8.80
C HIS A 241 17.34 -2.24 10.02
N LEU A 242 16.00 -2.25 10.11
CA LEU A 242 15.28 -2.91 11.20
C LEU A 242 15.39 -4.43 11.10
N LEU A 243 15.25 -4.99 9.90
CA LEU A 243 15.16 -6.44 9.68
C LEU A 243 16.47 -7.10 9.24
N ASN A 244 17.51 -6.33 8.93
CA ASN A 244 18.74 -6.81 8.31
C ASN A 244 18.46 -7.64 7.05
N ILE A 245 17.80 -6.99 6.08
CA ILE A 245 17.41 -7.59 4.80
C ILE A 245 17.89 -6.77 3.61
N ARG A 246 18.12 -7.44 2.48
CA ARG A 246 18.52 -6.82 1.22
C ARG A 246 17.42 -5.92 0.66
N ALA A 247 17.80 -5.08 -0.29
CA ALA A 247 16.85 -4.25 -1.03
C ALA A 247 15.73 -5.10 -1.68
N SER A 248 16.10 -6.15 -2.39
CA SER A 248 15.13 -7.06 -3.04
C SER A 248 14.17 -7.73 -2.07
N GLU A 249 14.66 -8.12 -0.89
CA GLU A 249 13.87 -8.75 0.17
C GLU A 249 12.90 -7.73 0.79
N ALA A 250 13.33 -6.49 1.02
CA ALA A 250 12.46 -5.41 1.47
C ALA A 250 11.33 -5.13 0.46
N MET A 251 11.67 -5.09 -0.83
CA MET A 251 10.67 -4.90 -1.90
C MET A 251 9.66 -6.04 -1.95
N LEU A 252 10.11 -7.29 -1.83
CA LEU A 252 9.24 -8.46 -1.75
C LEU A 252 8.28 -8.39 -0.56
N LEU A 253 8.76 -7.97 0.61
CA LEU A 253 7.91 -7.79 1.78
C LEU A 253 6.88 -6.68 1.59
N PHE A 254 7.26 -5.54 1.00
CA PHE A 254 6.29 -4.50 0.68
C PHE A 254 5.27 -4.96 -0.34
N TRP A 255 5.64 -5.82 -1.29
CA TRP A 255 4.70 -6.35 -2.26
C TRP A 255 3.59 -7.17 -1.59
N TYR A 256 3.95 -8.06 -0.68
CA TYR A 256 2.96 -8.81 0.10
C TYR A 256 2.14 -7.89 1.01
N LEU A 257 2.80 -6.96 1.72
CA LEU A 257 2.17 -6.07 2.67
C LEU A 257 1.16 -5.13 2.00
N SER A 258 1.55 -4.51 0.89
CA SER A 258 0.72 -3.56 0.14
C SER A 258 -0.54 -4.23 -0.41
N PHE A 259 -0.47 -5.50 -0.84
CA PHE A 259 -1.66 -6.22 -1.29
C PHE A 259 -2.67 -6.46 -0.18
N PHE A 260 -2.19 -6.93 0.99
CA PHE A 260 -3.07 -7.08 2.15
C PHE A 260 -3.65 -5.73 2.59
N LEU A 261 -2.81 -4.69 2.70
CA LEU A 261 -3.27 -3.36 3.10
C LEU A 261 -4.29 -2.80 2.11
N PHE A 262 -4.08 -2.97 0.82
CA PHE A 262 -5.02 -2.56 -0.22
C PHE A 262 -6.43 -3.15 0.03
N ILE A 263 -6.55 -4.47 0.18
CA ILE A 263 -7.84 -5.12 0.45
C ILE A 263 -8.44 -4.64 1.78
N PHE A 264 -7.64 -4.61 2.85
CA PHE A 264 -8.16 -4.31 4.19
C PHE A 264 -8.52 -2.84 4.39
N THR A 265 -7.83 -1.91 3.72
CA THR A 265 -8.19 -0.48 3.73
C THR A 265 -9.48 -0.25 2.97
N LEU A 266 -9.71 -0.92 1.84
CA LEU A 266 -10.99 -0.88 1.13
C LEU A 266 -12.13 -1.49 1.94
N ILE A 267 -11.90 -2.62 2.62
CA ILE A 267 -12.88 -3.20 3.54
C ILE A 267 -13.18 -2.22 4.69
N SER A 268 -12.16 -1.52 5.20
CA SER A 268 -12.32 -0.53 6.27
C SER A 268 -13.17 0.65 5.81
N LEU A 269 -12.86 1.21 4.64
CA LEU A 269 -13.64 2.29 4.04
C LEU A 269 -15.06 1.82 3.69
N GLY A 270 -15.22 0.63 3.10
CA GLY A 270 -16.51 0.07 2.71
C GLY A 270 -17.46 -0.19 3.87
N ARG A 271 -16.96 -0.38 5.11
CA ARG A 271 -17.81 -0.44 6.31
C ARG A 271 -18.50 0.87 6.62
N GLU A 272 -17.87 2.02 6.34
CA GLU A 272 -18.51 3.34 6.42
C GLU A 272 -19.67 3.48 5.42
N PHE A 273 -19.70 2.61 4.42
CA PHE A 273 -20.71 2.53 3.36
C PHE A 273 -21.65 1.32 3.49
N SER A 274 -21.56 0.56 4.60
CA SER A 274 -22.32 -0.68 4.82
C SER A 274 -22.15 -1.76 3.73
N LEU A 275 -21.02 -1.76 3.02
CA LEU A 275 -20.74 -2.70 1.95
C LEU A 275 -20.40 -4.11 2.48
N ASN A 276 -20.79 -5.13 1.71
CA ASN A 276 -20.39 -6.50 2.00
C ASN A 276 -18.87 -6.68 1.80
N PRO A 277 -18.10 -7.03 2.84
CA PRO A 277 -16.64 -7.13 2.75
C PRO A 277 -16.16 -8.28 1.85
N PHE A 278 -16.98 -9.31 1.61
CA PHE A 278 -16.64 -10.37 0.67
C PHE A 278 -16.65 -9.88 -0.78
N LEU A 279 -17.60 -8.99 -1.15
CA LEU A 279 -17.64 -8.38 -2.48
C LEU A 279 -16.40 -7.51 -2.70
N ILE A 280 -16.00 -6.73 -1.69
CA ILE A 280 -14.77 -5.92 -1.74
C ILE A 280 -13.54 -6.82 -1.92
N ALA A 281 -13.44 -7.91 -1.15
CA ALA A 281 -12.33 -8.86 -1.29
C ALA A 281 -12.32 -9.51 -2.68
N LEU A 282 -13.46 -9.94 -3.21
CA LEU A 282 -13.54 -10.54 -4.55
C LEU A 282 -13.11 -9.56 -5.64
N PHE A 283 -13.44 -8.28 -5.51
CA PHE A 283 -13.03 -7.25 -6.47
C PHE A 283 -11.51 -7.10 -6.58
N SER A 284 -10.77 -7.42 -5.52
CA SER A 284 -9.30 -7.39 -5.57
C SER A 284 -8.70 -8.39 -6.58
N LEU A 285 -9.48 -9.34 -7.09
CA LEU A 285 -9.09 -10.24 -8.18
C LEU A 285 -9.19 -9.60 -9.58
N ASN A 286 -9.70 -8.38 -9.69
CA ASN A 286 -9.81 -7.67 -10.98
C ASN A 286 -8.47 -7.74 -11.74
N GLY A 287 -8.50 -8.11 -13.02
CA GLY A 287 -7.31 -8.28 -13.85
C GLY A 287 -6.46 -7.02 -13.98
N ALA A 288 -7.03 -5.85 -13.72
CA ALA A 288 -6.31 -4.59 -13.67
C ALA A 288 -5.49 -4.43 -12.36
N ILE A 289 -5.87 -5.12 -11.29
CA ILE A 289 -5.16 -5.20 -10.01
C ILE A 289 -4.22 -6.41 -9.98
N THR A 290 -4.64 -7.57 -10.51
CA THR A 290 -3.85 -8.82 -10.43
C THR A 290 -2.98 -9.10 -11.65
N GLY A 291 -3.21 -8.41 -12.77
CA GLY A 291 -2.52 -8.62 -14.04
C GLY A 291 -1.15 -7.92 -14.13
N TRP A 292 -0.60 -7.89 -15.34
CA TRP A 292 0.73 -7.37 -15.68
C TRP A 292 0.95 -5.89 -15.37
N PHE A 293 -0.11 -5.09 -15.35
CA PHE A 293 -0.02 -3.70 -14.93
C PHE A 293 -0.23 -3.54 -13.43
N GLY A 294 -0.79 -4.55 -12.76
CA GLY A 294 -1.04 -4.57 -11.32
C GLY A 294 0.05 -5.32 -10.55
N LEU A 295 -0.38 -6.30 -9.76
CA LEU A 295 0.48 -7.17 -8.97
C LEU A 295 1.61 -7.77 -9.80
N ARG A 296 1.30 -8.40 -10.94
CA ARG A 296 2.34 -9.09 -11.75
C ARG A 296 3.37 -8.12 -12.33
N GLY A 297 3.05 -6.84 -12.44
CA GLY A 297 3.95 -5.78 -12.91
C GLY A 297 4.79 -5.11 -11.84
N GLY A 298 4.78 -5.61 -10.59
CA GLY A 298 5.65 -5.11 -9.51
C GLY A 298 5.44 -3.64 -9.09
N GLN A 299 4.27 -3.08 -9.39
CA GLN A 299 3.86 -1.72 -9.01
C GLN A 299 3.49 -1.58 -7.51
N VAL A 300 4.41 -1.99 -6.63
CA VAL A 300 4.23 -2.09 -5.18
C VAL A 300 4.02 -0.73 -4.52
N HIS A 301 4.84 0.24 -4.94
CA HIS A 301 4.83 1.60 -4.41
C HIS A 301 3.52 2.32 -4.74
N GLU A 302 2.96 2.07 -5.93
CA GLU A 302 1.66 2.56 -6.35
C GLU A 302 0.52 2.01 -5.47
N MET A 303 0.47 0.68 -5.30
CA MET A 303 -0.54 0.02 -4.47
C MET A 303 -0.43 0.43 -3.00
N LEU A 304 0.80 0.59 -2.48
CA LEU A 304 1.03 1.10 -1.12
C LEU A 304 0.57 2.55 -0.97
N GLY A 305 0.92 3.42 -1.93
CA GLY A 305 0.49 4.82 -1.97
C GLY A 305 -1.03 4.94 -1.98
N TYR A 306 -1.71 4.11 -2.77
CA TYR A 306 -3.16 4.05 -2.81
C TYR A 306 -3.77 3.55 -1.49
N ALA A 307 -3.23 2.47 -0.89
CA ALA A 307 -3.71 1.95 0.39
C ALA A 307 -3.60 3.00 1.52
N LEU A 308 -2.51 3.79 1.53
CA LEU A 308 -2.35 4.91 2.46
C LEU A 308 -3.37 6.03 2.17
N GLY A 309 -3.65 6.34 0.91
CA GLY A 309 -4.69 7.28 0.49
C GLY A 309 -6.09 6.86 0.95
N VAL A 310 -6.45 5.59 0.80
CA VAL A 310 -7.74 5.04 1.28
C VAL A 310 -7.82 5.08 2.80
N ALA A 311 -6.74 4.72 3.51
CA ALA A 311 -6.69 4.84 4.97
C ALA A 311 -6.87 6.30 5.43
N HIS A 312 -6.29 7.26 4.70
CA HIS A 312 -6.50 8.67 4.92
C HIS A 312 -7.99 9.07 4.86
N LEU A 313 -8.75 8.55 3.88
CA LEU A 313 -10.19 8.80 3.77
C LEU A 313 -10.97 8.26 4.98
N THR A 314 -10.68 7.03 5.41
CA THR A 314 -11.30 6.46 6.62
C THR A 314 -11.00 7.31 7.85
N LEU A 315 -9.75 7.77 8.00
CA LEU A 315 -9.34 8.62 9.11
C LEU A 315 -9.98 10.02 9.06
N LEU A 316 -10.24 10.58 7.88
CA LEU A 316 -11.01 11.83 7.74
C LEU A 316 -12.44 11.67 8.22
N LEU A 317 -13.10 10.57 7.85
CA LEU A 317 -14.45 10.26 8.32
C LEU A 317 -14.50 10.11 9.84
N GLU A 318 -13.47 9.51 10.44
CA GLU A 318 -13.30 9.42 11.90
C GLU A 318 -12.85 10.74 12.58
N LYS A 319 -12.68 11.83 11.83
CA LYS A 319 -12.19 13.15 12.29
C LYS A 319 -10.78 13.09 12.90
N LYS A 320 -9.93 12.16 12.44
CA LYS A 320 -8.55 11.98 12.90
C LYS A 320 -7.59 12.75 12.00
N TRP A 321 -7.70 14.08 12.02
CA TRP A 321 -7.03 15.00 11.09
C TRP A 321 -5.51 14.79 10.97
N LEU A 322 -4.77 14.74 12.07
CA LEU A 322 -3.31 14.56 12.02
C LEU A 322 -2.91 13.18 11.50
N ALA A 323 -3.55 12.11 11.98
CA ALA A 323 -3.27 10.74 11.52
C ALA A 323 -3.61 10.58 10.03
N SER A 324 -4.71 11.20 9.61
CA SER A 324 -5.14 11.27 8.22
C SER A 324 -4.11 12.01 7.34
N ALA A 325 -3.63 13.17 7.79
CA ALA A 325 -2.61 13.95 7.09
C ALA A 325 -1.26 13.23 6.99
N LEU A 326 -0.87 12.45 8.01
CA LEU A 326 0.33 11.62 7.95
C LEU A 326 0.21 10.56 6.85
N CYS A 327 -0.90 9.83 6.79
CA CYS A 327 -1.16 8.85 5.73
C CYS A 327 -1.14 9.49 4.34
N LEU A 328 -1.76 10.65 4.18
CA LEU A 328 -1.74 11.39 2.91
C LEU A 328 -0.33 11.88 2.56
N GLY A 329 0.39 12.48 3.51
CA GLY A 329 1.76 12.94 3.32
C GLY A 329 2.68 11.80 2.87
N ALA A 330 2.57 10.63 3.51
CA ALA A 330 3.30 9.43 3.10
C ALA A 330 2.90 8.96 1.69
N SER A 331 1.61 9.00 1.34
CA SER A 331 1.13 8.70 -0.02
C SER A 331 1.73 9.66 -1.06
N ILE A 332 1.76 10.96 -0.78
CA ILE A 332 2.35 12.00 -1.65
C ILE A 332 3.83 11.73 -1.93
N VAL A 333 4.61 11.43 -0.89
CA VAL A 333 6.06 11.20 -1.05
C VAL A 333 6.41 9.81 -1.57
N ILE A 334 5.47 8.87 -1.60
CA ILE A 334 5.62 7.55 -2.22
C ILE A 334 5.21 7.57 -3.69
N HIS A 335 4.08 8.20 -4.02
CA HIS A 335 3.59 8.29 -5.39
C HIS A 335 2.64 9.49 -5.58
N PRO A 336 3.15 10.68 -5.95
CA PRO A 336 2.40 11.95 -5.91
C PRO A 336 1.19 11.95 -6.84
N ILE A 337 1.31 11.30 -8.00
CA ILE A 337 0.23 11.18 -8.98
C ILE A 337 -0.96 10.40 -8.40
N ILE A 338 -0.71 9.34 -7.63
CA ILE A 338 -1.78 8.51 -7.02
C ILE A 338 -2.37 9.23 -5.82
N ALA A 339 -1.56 10.04 -5.12
CA ALA A 339 -1.99 10.81 -3.96
C ALA A 339 -2.91 12.00 -4.31
N LEU A 340 -2.86 12.49 -5.55
CA LEU A 340 -3.55 13.72 -5.97
C LEU A 340 -5.07 13.71 -5.71
N PRO A 341 -5.84 12.64 -5.98
CA PRO A 341 -7.28 12.65 -5.74
C PRO A 341 -7.60 12.74 -4.25
N PHE A 342 -6.77 12.11 -3.42
CA PHE A 342 -6.88 12.18 -1.96
C PHE A 342 -6.54 13.59 -1.43
N CYS A 343 -5.62 14.31 -2.09
CA CYS A 343 -5.34 15.72 -1.77
C CYS A 343 -6.56 16.62 -2.01
N VAL A 344 -7.31 16.39 -3.11
CA VAL A 344 -8.56 17.11 -3.41
C VAL A 344 -9.60 16.87 -2.30
N VAL A 345 -9.72 15.62 -1.83
CA VAL A 345 -10.60 15.30 -0.70
C VAL A 345 -10.17 16.01 0.57
N PHE A 346 -8.88 15.99 0.90
CA PHE A 346 -8.39 16.66 2.09
C PHE A 346 -8.67 18.16 2.06
N ALA A 347 -8.36 18.83 0.95
CA ALA A 347 -8.58 20.26 0.78
C ALA A 347 -10.05 20.66 0.96
N THR A 348 -10.96 19.91 0.34
CA THR A 348 -12.42 20.17 0.47
C THR A 348 -12.92 19.95 1.89
N PHE A 349 -12.41 18.93 2.60
CA PHE A 349 -12.73 18.70 4.01
C PHE A 349 -12.23 19.82 4.92
N VAL A 350 -10.99 20.29 4.70
CA VAL A 350 -10.43 21.43 5.42
C VAL A 350 -11.34 22.64 5.20
N LEU A 351 -11.66 23.00 3.96
CA LEU A 351 -12.51 24.16 3.65
C LEU A 351 -13.90 24.07 4.30
N ARG A 352 -14.50 22.88 4.36
CA ARG A 352 -15.84 22.68 4.94
C ARG A 352 -15.84 22.72 6.48
N ASP A 353 -14.87 22.08 7.11
CA ASP A 353 -14.89 21.79 8.55
C ASP A 353 -13.98 22.72 9.38
N TYR A 354 -13.11 23.53 8.76
CA TYR A 354 -12.14 24.40 9.45
C TYR A 354 -12.75 25.30 10.53
N SER A 355 -13.89 25.92 10.25
CA SER A 355 -14.58 26.81 11.20
C SER A 355 -15.46 26.07 12.21
N LYS A 356 -15.74 24.79 11.98
CA LYS A 356 -16.71 24.00 12.75
C LYS A 356 -16.05 22.98 13.67
N GLU A 357 -14.80 22.60 13.42
CA GLU A 357 -14.12 21.52 14.12
C GLU A 357 -12.63 21.86 14.41
N GLN A 358 -12.15 21.47 15.60
CA GLN A 358 -10.76 21.45 16.09
C GLN A 358 -9.68 22.11 15.18
N PRO A 359 -9.63 23.45 15.08
CA PRO A 359 -8.82 24.16 14.10
C PRO A 359 -7.31 23.90 14.26
N GLY A 360 -6.84 23.69 15.49
CA GLY A 360 -5.45 23.35 15.76
C GLY A 360 -5.01 21.99 15.17
N ALA A 361 -5.86 20.97 15.25
CA ALA A 361 -5.56 19.65 14.69
C ALA A 361 -5.59 19.68 13.15
N ILE A 362 -6.50 20.47 12.58
CA ILE A 362 -6.58 20.71 11.13
C ILE A 362 -5.32 21.42 10.65
N LEU A 363 -4.90 22.49 11.34
CA LEU A 363 -3.69 23.25 10.99
C LEU A 363 -2.43 22.36 11.02
N GLN A 364 -2.27 21.52 12.04
CA GLN A 364 -1.18 20.54 12.09
C GLN A 364 -1.20 19.60 10.89
N GLY A 365 -2.38 19.10 10.50
CA GLY A 365 -2.53 18.25 9.32
C GLY A 365 -2.17 18.99 8.02
N VAL A 366 -2.63 20.23 7.86
CA VAL A 366 -2.30 21.08 6.71
C VAL A 366 -0.80 21.30 6.60
N VAL A 367 -0.11 21.58 7.71
CA VAL A 367 1.36 21.75 7.72
C VAL A 367 2.07 20.48 7.23
N VAL A 368 1.67 19.30 7.70
CA VAL A 368 2.25 18.02 7.25
C VAL A 368 2.11 17.87 5.73
N VAL A 369 0.92 18.12 5.18
CA VAL A 369 0.66 18.01 3.74
C VAL A 369 1.45 19.05 2.96
N LEU A 370 1.50 20.30 3.42
CA LEU A 370 2.25 21.37 2.76
C LEU A 370 3.75 21.08 2.71
N VAL A 371 4.33 20.51 3.76
CA VAL A 371 5.74 20.08 3.76
C VAL A 371 5.97 18.98 2.72
N CYS A 372 5.07 18.00 2.63
CA CYS A 372 5.19 16.91 1.66
C CYS A 372 5.03 17.42 0.21
N VAL A 373 4.07 18.31 -0.04
CA VAL A 373 3.90 18.96 -1.36
C VAL A 373 5.10 19.85 -1.68
N GLY A 374 5.60 20.61 -0.71
CA GLY A 374 6.79 21.44 -0.86
C GLY A 374 8.04 20.60 -1.17
N TYR A 375 8.16 19.41 -0.60
CA TYR A 375 9.21 18.45 -0.94
C TYR A 375 9.11 17.98 -2.40
N ILE A 376 7.91 17.60 -2.87
CA ILE A 376 7.71 17.24 -4.29
C ILE A 376 7.98 18.44 -5.20
N GLY A 377 7.58 19.65 -4.80
CA GLY A 377 7.87 20.88 -5.52
C GLY A 377 9.37 21.19 -5.61
N PHE A 378 10.10 21.07 -4.50
CA PHE A 378 11.55 21.20 -4.46
C PHE A 378 12.24 20.22 -5.41
N LEU A 379 11.77 18.97 -5.39
CA LEU A 379 12.22 17.92 -6.27
C LEU A 379 11.93 18.21 -7.76
N GLY A 380 10.73 18.74 -8.07
CA GLY A 380 10.33 19.09 -9.44
C GLY A 380 10.90 20.40 -10.00
N LEU A 381 11.41 21.28 -9.13
CA LEU A 381 12.05 22.55 -9.48
C LEU A 381 13.59 22.47 -9.48
N GLY A 382 14.17 21.30 -9.20
CA GLY A 382 15.61 21.06 -9.29
C GLY A 382 16.12 21.20 -10.72
N ALA A 383 17.42 21.45 -10.89
CA ALA A 383 18.03 21.53 -12.21
C ALA A 383 17.88 20.17 -12.93
N SER A 384 17.09 20.15 -14.01
CA SER A 384 17.07 19.07 -14.99
C SER A 384 17.62 19.61 -16.32
N SER A 385 18.47 18.84 -16.99
CA SER A 385 18.93 19.11 -18.36
C SER A 385 17.86 18.79 -19.42
N THR A 386 16.75 18.15 -19.04
CA THR A 386 15.61 17.73 -19.88
C THR A 386 14.30 17.86 -19.11
N LEU A 387 13.24 18.32 -19.79
CA LEU A 387 11.89 18.35 -19.21
C LEU A 387 11.37 16.92 -19.06
N SER A 388 10.84 16.60 -17.89
CA SER A 388 10.28 15.27 -17.66
C SER A 388 9.00 15.04 -18.48
N GLN A 389 8.68 13.80 -18.86
CA GLN A 389 7.43 13.52 -19.60
C GLN A 389 6.16 14.13 -18.95
N PRO A 390 5.94 14.02 -17.63
CA PRO A 390 4.82 14.70 -16.97
C PRO A 390 4.83 16.22 -17.17
N GLN A 391 6.01 16.86 -17.16
CA GLN A 391 6.13 18.30 -17.41
C GLN A 391 5.84 18.66 -18.87
N ILE A 392 6.32 17.86 -19.83
CA ILE A 392 6.03 18.04 -21.26
C ILE A 392 4.52 17.94 -21.49
N LEU A 393 3.87 16.91 -20.96
CA LEU A 393 2.42 16.71 -21.10
C LEU A 393 1.61 17.84 -20.48
N LEU A 394 2.02 18.34 -19.31
CA LEU A 394 1.38 19.50 -18.68
C LEU A 394 1.57 20.77 -19.52
N SER A 395 2.71 20.92 -20.20
CA SER A 395 2.96 22.06 -21.09
C SER A 395 2.20 21.99 -22.41
N GLU A 396 1.90 20.78 -22.89
CA GLU A 396 1.12 20.51 -24.11
C GLU A 396 -0.39 20.41 -23.84
N LEU A 397 -0.80 20.42 -22.57
CA LEU A 397 -2.19 20.24 -22.17
C LEU A 397 -3.06 21.41 -22.66
N SER A 398 -3.97 21.10 -23.57
CA SER A 398 -5.07 22.00 -23.98
C SER A 398 -6.41 21.49 -23.46
N SER A 399 -7.43 22.36 -23.44
CA SER A 399 -8.79 21.98 -23.05
C SER A 399 -9.36 20.86 -23.95
N SER A 400 -9.03 20.85 -25.24
CA SER A 400 -9.46 19.80 -26.16
C SER A 400 -8.78 18.46 -25.88
N ILE A 401 -7.48 18.46 -25.58
CA ILE A 401 -6.74 17.25 -25.18
C ILE A 401 -7.29 16.70 -23.87
N PHE A 402 -7.50 17.56 -22.87
CA PHE A 402 -8.07 17.18 -21.58
C PHE A 402 -9.46 16.52 -21.73
N VAL A 403 -10.36 17.15 -22.49
CA VAL A 403 -11.71 16.60 -22.72
C VAL A 403 -11.66 15.32 -23.56
N SER A 404 -10.80 15.26 -24.57
CA SER A 404 -10.62 14.07 -25.41
C SER A 404 -10.13 12.87 -24.58
N ASN A 405 -9.19 13.08 -23.67
CA ASN A 405 -8.72 12.06 -22.72
C ASN A 405 -9.89 11.55 -21.87
N ILE A 406 -10.66 12.45 -21.24
CA ILE A 406 -11.82 12.06 -20.41
C ILE A 406 -12.84 11.26 -21.22
N LEU A 407 -13.21 11.72 -22.43
CA LEU A 407 -14.20 11.05 -23.27
C LEU A 407 -13.72 9.67 -23.74
N LYS A 408 -12.44 9.55 -24.09
CA LYS A 408 -11.83 8.26 -24.43
C LYS A 408 -11.98 7.28 -23.27
N TYR A 409 -11.71 7.71 -22.04
CA TYR A 409 -11.89 6.85 -20.88
C TYR A 409 -13.32 6.48 -20.58
N PHE A 410 -14.24 7.44 -20.72
CA PHE A 410 -15.66 7.19 -20.56
C PHE A 410 -16.17 6.10 -21.52
N ASN A 411 -15.58 6.01 -22.71
CA ASN A 411 -15.96 5.07 -23.75
C ASN A 411 -15.20 3.73 -23.69
N GLU A 412 -13.97 3.71 -23.18
CA GLU A 412 -13.17 2.48 -23.04
C GLU A 412 -13.51 1.67 -21.78
N ASP A 413 -14.09 2.30 -20.74
CA ASP A 413 -14.42 1.63 -19.47
C ASP A 413 -15.92 1.45 -19.29
N THR A 414 -16.41 0.23 -19.48
CA THR A 414 -17.83 -0.07 -19.58
C THR A 414 -18.53 -0.29 -18.24
N PHE A 415 -17.80 -0.35 -17.11
CA PHE A 415 -18.39 -0.69 -15.82
C PHE A 415 -17.97 0.29 -14.70
N GLY A 416 -18.82 1.28 -14.42
CA GLY A 416 -18.69 2.14 -13.23
C GLY A 416 -18.98 3.61 -13.47
N TYR A 417 -18.31 4.24 -14.45
CA TYR A 417 -18.45 5.68 -14.72
C TYR A 417 -19.88 6.09 -15.11
N GLY A 418 -20.52 5.36 -16.02
CA GLY A 418 -21.92 5.62 -16.44
C GLY A 418 -22.94 5.36 -15.33
N ILE A 419 -22.75 4.31 -14.52
CA ILE A 419 -23.61 4.01 -13.37
C ILE A 419 -23.47 5.10 -12.31
N PHE A 420 -22.25 5.61 -12.10
CA PHE A 420 -21.98 6.64 -11.11
C PHE A 420 -22.57 8.01 -11.48
N LEU A 421 -22.50 8.43 -12.75
CA LEU A 421 -23.17 9.65 -13.22
C LEU A 421 -24.69 9.62 -12.98
N ILE A 422 -25.31 8.44 -13.06
CA ILE A 422 -26.74 8.25 -12.77
C ILE A 422 -26.98 8.17 -11.25
N ALA A 423 -26.09 7.53 -10.51
CA ALA A 423 -26.26 7.29 -9.09
C ALA A 423 -26.06 8.56 -8.22
N ILE A 424 -25.26 9.53 -8.68
CA ILE A 424 -25.06 10.84 -8.05
C ILE A 424 -26.38 11.60 -7.82
N PRO A 425 -27.14 11.98 -8.87
CA PRO A 425 -28.37 12.74 -8.69
C PRO A 425 -29.40 11.94 -7.89
N VAL A 426 -29.52 10.63 -8.16
CA VAL A 426 -30.40 9.74 -7.40
C VAL A 426 -30.05 9.75 -5.91
N SER A 427 -28.78 9.63 -5.55
CA SER A 427 -28.35 9.64 -4.14
C SER A 427 -28.65 10.95 -3.42
N SER A 428 -28.52 12.08 -4.12
CA SER A 428 -28.81 13.41 -3.57
C SER A 428 -30.31 13.67 -3.35
N ILE A 429 -31.16 12.98 -4.12
CA ILE A 429 -32.63 13.07 -4.01
C ILE A 429 -33.15 12.20 -2.86
N PHE A 430 -32.56 11.02 -2.62
CA PHE A 430 -33.13 10.03 -1.68
C PHE A 430 -32.52 10.01 -0.26
N PHE A 431 -31.30 10.54 -0.03
CA PHE A 431 -30.61 10.35 1.27
C PHE A 431 -30.23 11.68 1.97
N SER A 432 -31.04 12.11 2.95
CA SER A 432 -31.11 13.53 3.35
C SER A 432 -30.41 13.96 4.66
N LYS A 433 -29.55 13.17 5.34
CA LYS A 433 -28.74 13.72 6.46
C LYS A 433 -27.47 12.95 6.84
N GLU A 434 -27.55 11.64 7.10
CA GLU A 434 -26.39 10.82 7.51
C GLU A 434 -25.38 10.57 6.39
N TRP A 435 -25.83 10.63 5.13
CA TRP A 435 -24.97 10.44 3.96
C TRP A 435 -24.25 11.68 3.46
N SER A 436 -24.57 12.86 4.01
CA SER A 436 -23.95 14.12 3.59
C SER A 436 -22.42 14.11 3.75
N ARG A 437 -21.89 13.52 4.83
CA ARG A 437 -20.45 13.55 5.12
C ARG A 437 -19.67 12.53 4.29
N SER A 438 -20.21 11.32 4.13
CA SER A 438 -19.56 10.25 3.37
C SER A 438 -19.66 10.50 1.86
N LEU A 439 -20.80 10.96 1.34
CA LEU A 439 -20.90 11.41 -0.06
C LEU A 439 -19.93 12.56 -0.35
N PHE A 440 -19.74 13.49 0.59
CA PHE A 440 -18.77 14.58 0.45
C PHE A 440 -17.31 14.12 0.42
N VAL A 441 -16.96 12.91 0.87
CA VAL A 441 -15.62 12.33 0.61
C VAL A 441 -15.49 11.89 -0.84
N LEU A 442 -16.57 11.38 -1.39
CA LEU A 442 -16.57 10.63 -2.62
C LEU A 442 -16.66 11.55 -3.84
N TYR A 443 -17.39 12.67 -3.76
CA TYR A 443 -17.44 13.66 -4.83
C TYR A 443 -16.07 14.28 -5.14
N PRO A 444 -15.33 14.84 -4.16
CA PRO A 444 -14.01 15.39 -4.41
C PRO A 444 -13.01 14.31 -4.81
N TRP A 445 -13.17 13.07 -4.31
CA TRP A 445 -12.32 11.96 -4.73
C TRP A 445 -12.51 11.67 -6.22
N PHE A 446 -13.77 11.55 -6.66
CA PHE A 446 -14.12 11.36 -8.06
C PHE A 446 -13.65 12.51 -8.96
N LEU A 447 -13.86 13.76 -8.54
CA LEU A 447 -13.37 14.93 -9.28
C LEU A 447 -11.84 14.90 -9.40
N GLY A 448 -11.14 14.47 -8.34
CA GLY A 448 -9.71 14.23 -8.38
C GLY A 448 -9.31 13.13 -9.37
N CYS A 449 -10.08 12.04 -9.46
CA CYS A 449 -9.87 10.99 -10.46
C CYS A 449 -10.05 11.52 -11.89
N ILE A 450 -11.13 12.26 -12.17
CA ILE A 450 -11.36 12.89 -13.49
C ILE A 450 -10.21 13.84 -13.84
N LEU A 451 -9.75 14.63 -12.87
CA LEU A 451 -8.65 15.56 -13.07
C LEU A 451 -7.37 14.81 -13.48
N ILE A 452 -7.05 13.70 -12.82
CA ILE A 452 -5.94 12.84 -13.24
C ILE A 452 -6.14 12.32 -14.66
N ASP A 453 -7.31 11.73 -14.94
CA ASP A 453 -7.59 11.08 -16.22
C ASP A 453 -7.49 12.09 -17.37
N GLY A 454 -7.97 13.33 -17.17
CA GLY A 454 -7.83 14.40 -18.15
C GLY A 454 -6.39 14.89 -18.32
N LEU A 455 -5.60 14.99 -17.23
CA LEU A 455 -4.21 15.46 -17.26
C LEU A 455 -3.23 14.45 -17.86
N PHE A 456 -3.36 13.17 -17.53
CA PHE A 456 -2.35 12.15 -17.83
C PHE A 456 -2.82 11.06 -18.80
N GLY A 457 -4.04 11.22 -19.31
CA GLY A 457 -4.77 10.18 -20.02
C GLY A 457 -4.18 9.64 -21.32
N HIS A 458 -3.29 10.40 -21.93
CA HIS A 458 -2.70 10.05 -23.22
C HIS A 458 -1.45 9.15 -23.09
N THR A 459 -0.88 8.99 -21.90
CA THR A 459 0.39 8.27 -21.73
C THR A 459 0.17 6.77 -21.62
N HIS A 460 0.74 5.96 -22.52
CA HIS A 460 0.65 4.49 -22.41
C HIS A 460 1.06 3.91 -21.04
N TRP A 461 1.84 4.67 -20.25
CA TRP A 461 2.43 4.26 -18.99
C TRP A 461 1.61 4.69 -17.75
N ALA A 462 1.02 5.91 -17.71
CA ALA A 462 0.14 6.31 -16.59
C ALA A 462 -1.34 6.00 -16.86
N ALA A 463 -1.75 5.95 -18.14
CA ALA A 463 -3.15 5.91 -18.58
C ALA A 463 -3.94 4.66 -18.23
N ARG A 464 -3.30 3.49 -18.08
CA ARG A 464 -4.00 2.22 -17.86
C ARG A 464 -4.08 1.80 -16.40
N PHE A 465 -3.19 2.33 -15.55
CA PHE A 465 -3.09 1.95 -14.15
C PHE A 465 -3.78 2.95 -13.20
N GLN A 466 -3.68 4.25 -13.50
CA GLN A 466 -4.58 5.26 -12.92
C GLN A 466 -6.03 4.83 -13.12
N LYS A 467 -6.36 4.29 -14.30
CA LYS A 467 -7.63 3.65 -14.64
C LYS A 467 -8.07 2.67 -13.54
N SER A 468 -7.27 1.65 -13.22
CA SER A 468 -7.62 0.58 -12.27
C SER A 468 -7.88 1.04 -10.83
N PHE A 469 -6.97 1.84 -10.26
CA PHE A 469 -7.03 2.24 -8.85
C PHE A 469 -8.01 3.39 -8.62
N ASN A 470 -8.11 4.35 -9.53
CA ASN A 470 -9.08 5.44 -9.41
C ASN A 470 -10.53 4.95 -9.62
N LEU A 471 -10.73 3.92 -10.46
CA LEU A 471 -12.03 3.27 -10.65
C LEU A 471 -12.53 2.47 -9.44
N ILE A 472 -11.63 2.03 -8.55
CA ILE A 472 -12.05 1.33 -7.34
C ILE A 472 -12.92 2.21 -6.45
N GLY A 473 -12.61 3.51 -6.36
CA GLY A 473 -13.44 4.48 -5.63
C GLY A 473 -14.84 4.60 -6.26
N ILE A 474 -14.89 4.69 -7.59
CA ILE A 474 -16.13 4.73 -8.39
C ILE A 474 -16.94 3.44 -8.22
N TRP A 475 -16.29 2.29 -8.17
CA TRP A 475 -16.94 1.01 -7.96
C TRP A 475 -17.50 0.88 -6.53
N ILE A 476 -16.73 1.23 -5.50
CA ILE A 476 -17.20 1.23 -4.09
C ILE A 476 -18.49 2.04 -3.98
N LEU A 477 -18.49 3.19 -4.65
CA LEU A 477 -19.64 4.08 -4.77
C LEU A 477 -20.83 3.44 -5.48
N SER A 478 -20.62 2.95 -6.70
CA SER A 478 -21.67 2.32 -7.50
C SER A 478 -22.29 1.14 -6.78
N VAL A 479 -21.49 0.26 -6.18
CA VAL A 479 -22.01 -0.90 -5.44
C VAL A 479 -22.74 -0.47 -4.18
N SER A 480 -22.24 0.52 -3.43
CA SER A 480 -22.91 1.01 -2.22
C SER A 480 -24.26 1.62 -2.54
N LEU A 481 -24.32 2.40 -3.61
CA LEU A 481 -25.55 3.03 -4.10
C LEU A 481 -26.56 1.99 -4.59
N THR A 482 -26.12 1.03 -5.40
CA THR A 482 -26.98 -0.06 -5.90
C THR A 482 -27.52 -0.92 -4.77
N GLN A 483 -26.67 -1.34 -3.83
CA GLN A 483 -27.09 -2.16 -2.69
C GLN A 483 -28.15 -1.44 -1.85
N ARG A 484 -28.00 -0.13 -1.62
CA ARG A 484 -28.99 0.65 -0.89
C ARG A 484 -30.29 0.89 -1.63
N LEU A 485 -30.22 1.20 -2.92
CA LEU A 485 -31.43 1.35 -3.74
C LEU A 485 -32.22 0.05 -3.73
N TRP A 486 -31.54 -1.10 -3.83
CA TRP A 486 -32.15 -2.41 -3.67
C TRP A 486 -32.80 -2.58 -2.30
N ASP A 487 -32.08 -2.27 -1.21
CA ASP A 487 -32.62 -2.38 0.16
C ASP A 487 -33.87 -1.50 0.36
N VAL A 488 -33.88 -0.28 -0.19
CA VAL A 488 -35.03 0.65 -0.11
C VAL A 488 -36.22 0.13 -0.92
N LEU A 489 -36.00 -0.27 -2.18
CA LEU A 489 -37.06 -0.72 -3.09
C LEU A 489 -37.70 -2.05 -2.66
N TRP A 490 -36.97 -2.89 -1.92
CA TRP A 490 -37.46 -4.20 -1.47
C TRP A 490 -38.01 -4.19 -0.04
N GLN A 491 -37.75 -3.12 0.73
CA GLN A 491 -38.35 -2.91 2.06
C GLN A 491 -39.59 -2.00 2.03
N SER A 492 -39.81 -1.26 0.94
CA SER A 492 -41.08 -0.59 0.61
C SER A 492 -42.06 -1.54 -0.06
#